data_AF-B8LYI4-F1
#
_entry.id   AF-B8LYI4-F1
#
_cell.length_a   1.000
_cell.length_b   1.000
_cell.length_c   1.000
_cell.angle_alpha   90.00
_cell.angle_beta   90.00
_cell.angle_gamma   90.00
#
_symmetry.space_group_name_H-M   'P 1'
#
loop_
_entity.id
_entity.type
_entity.pdbx_description
1 polymer ?
#
loop_
_entity_poly.entity_id
_entity_poly.type
_entity_poly.pdbx_seq_one_letter_code
_entity_poly.pdbx_strand_id
1 'polypeptide(L)'
;MVERTATIQIKRLRANSCVSLQAEELDTHLQTLTGKVPVTLENGQSTYAYPLGSWVYHEKLKQMQLIFQMGFELSIYAPEELGGMYWYLSHLCSSHQLHIERIQAFVHSEGRRSKRFRGNEATFERTLTTLGRHSLWLIATETLSLGLQVLYVFLERHRVLPHAASQNAYSCARLRYELRMTPLLPISLSELVSYDQYEDNATLKGQNDSDLLKAEQLPMHAKHGKRSLRRALLSRPHSIRKTNSLRACIGASIAIQTVTKIFNKTNLSKSTAEEKPGTALLSIKVEIPEVGSAGRHHVDAPRCEDMCDRHCHPFALRCT
;
A
#
# COMPACT_ATOMS: atom_id res chain seq x y z
N MET A 1 -13.39 -14.48 -11.86
CA MET A 1 -13.31 -14.65 -10.39
C MET A 1 -12.84 -13.37 -9.69
N VAL A 2 -11.71 -12.78 -10.11
CA VAL A 2 -11.13 -11.54 -9.53
C VAL A 2 -12.06 -10.31 -9.64
N GLU A 3 -12.76 -10.14 -10.76
CA GLU A 3 -13.70 -9.02 -10.95
C GLU A 3 -14.89 -9.05 -9.96
N ARG A 4 -15.47 -10.24 -9.72
CA ARG A 4 -16.51 -10.43 -8.69
C ARG A 4 -15.97 -10.09 -7.30
N THR A 5 -14.73 -10.47 -7.01
CA THR A 5 -14.04 -10.11 -5.76
C THR A 5 -13.90 -8.59 -5.61
N ALA A 6 -13.52 -7.87 -6.67
CA ALA A 6 -13.41 -6.42 -6.65
C ALA A 6 -14.74 -5.72 -6.34
N THR A 7 -15.83 -6.14 -6.98
CA THR A 7 -17.18 -5.61 -6.69
C THR A 7 -17.61 -5.90 -5.26
N ILE A 8 -17.31 -7.11 -4.74
CA ILE A 8 -17.61 -7.48 -3.36
C ILE A 8 -16.85 -6.59 -2.37
N GLN A 9 -15.55 -6.31 -2.62
CA GLN A 9 -14.76 -5.45 -1.75
C GLN A 9 -15.27 -4.01 -1.72
N ILE A 10 -15.69 -3.45 -2.87
CA ILE A 10 -16.28 -2.11 -2.93
C ILE A 10 -17.59 -2.05 -2.14
N LYS A 11 -18.46 -3.06 -2.28
CA LYS A 11 -19.70 -3.15 -1.48
C LYS A 11 -19.41 -3.27 0.01
N ARG A 12 -18.42 -4.09 0.39
CA ARG A 12 -18.00 -4.28 1.79
C ARG A 12 -17.42 -2.99 2.39
N LEU A 13 -16.65 -2.24 1.60
CA LEU A 13 -16.07 -0.97 2.02
C LEU A 13 -17.15 0.08 2.32
N ARG A 14 -18.21 0.15 1.49
CA ARG A 14 -19.37 1.01 1.76
C ARG A 14 -20.14 0.58 3.02
N ALA A 15 -20.36 -0.72 3.21
CA ALA A 15 -21.02 -1.22 4.41
C ALA A 15 -20.25 -0.86 5.69
N ASN A 16 -18.92 -0.96 5.65
CA ASN A 16 -18.06 -0.58 6.76
C ASN A 16 -18.16 0.91 7.13
N SER A 17 -18.47 1.81 6.19
CA SER A 17 -18.68 3.23 6.51
C SER A 17 -19.84 3.48 7.47
N CYS A 18 -20.93 2.73 7.33
CA CYS A 18 -22.06 2.80 8.27
C CYS A 18 -21.67 2.25 9.66
N VAL A 19 -20.92 1.15 9.68
CA VAL A 19 -20.42 0.54 10.92
C VAL A 19 -19.44 1.46 11.67
N SER A 20 -18.67 2.30 10.97
CA SER A 20 -17.76 3.26 11.61
C SER A 20 -18.49 4.23 12.54
N LEU A 21 -19.57 4.85 12.06
CA LEU A 21 -20.31 5.82 12.85
C LEU A 21 -20.88 5.19 14.13
N GLN A 22 -21.43 3.98 14.00
CA GLN A 22 -21.93 3.20 15.14
C GLN A 22 -20.82 2.77 16.10
N ALA A 23 -19.65 2.41 15.58
CA ALA A 23 -18.51 2.02 16.40
C ALA A 23 -17.96 3.19 17.24
N GLU A 24 -17.95 4.40 16.68
CA GLU A 24 -17.55 5.61 17.41
C GLU A 24 -18.52 5.93 18.55
N GLU A 25 -19.82 5.85 18.30
CA GLU A 25 -20.86 6.04 19.33
C GLU A 25 -20.74 5.00 20.47
N LEU A 26 -20.55 3.73 20.12
CA LEU A 26 -20.37 2.65 21.09
C LEU A 26 -19.07 2.81 21.89
N ASP A 27 -17.98 3.25 21.27
CA ASP A 27 -16.74 3.51 21.97
C ASP A 27 -16.89 4.67 22.97
N THR A 28 -17.67 5.71 22.66
CA THR A 28 -18.01 6.78 23.60
C THR A 28 -18.80 6.24 24.79
N HIS A 29 -19.78 5.36 24.57
CA HIS A 29 -20.50 4.70 25.66
C HIS A 29 -19.60 3.76 26.48
N LEU A 30 -18.68 3.03 25.85
CA LEU A 30 -17.73 2.18 26.57
C LEU A 30 -16.80 3.02 27.45
N GLN A 31 -16.40 4.21 27.00
CA GLN A 31 -15.57 5.12 27.81
C GLN A 31 -16.28 5.56 29.08
N THR A 32 -17.55 5.99 28.98
CA THR A 32 -18.33 6.41 30.15
C THR A 32 -18.52 5.27 31.15
N LEU A 33 -18.76 4.05 30.67
CA LEU A 33 -18.96 2.87 31.52
C LEU A 33 -17.67 2.35 32.17
N THR A 34 -16.53 2.44 31.49
CA THR A 34 -15.26 1.86 31.98
C THR A 34 -14.37 2.85 32.73
N GLY A 35 -14.66 4.16 32.67
CA GLY A 35 -13.87 5.20 33.34
C GLY A 35 -12.39 5.22 32.93
N LYS A 36 -12.09 4.74 31.71
CA LYS A 36 -10.71 4.66 31.20
C LYS A 36 -10.09 6.05 31.10
N VAL A 37 -8.83 6.16 31.49
CA VAL A 37 -8.04 7.40 31.36
C VAL A 37 -7.41 7.44 29.97
N PRO A 38 -7.40 8.58 29.27
CA PRO A 38 -6.77 8.69 27.97
C PRO A 38 -5.25 8.48 28.09
N VAL A 39 -4.65 7.89 27.05
CA VAL A 39 -3.21 7.67 26.99
C VAL A 39 -2.58 8.86 26.28
N THR A 40 -1.54 9.43 26.87
CA THR A 40 -0.73 10.46 26.23
C THR A 40 0.20 9.79 25.23
N LEU A 41 0.00 10.10 23.95
CA LEU A 41 0.85 9.68 22.84
C LEU A 41 2.18 10.46 22.86
N GLU A 42 3.18 9.98 22.13
CA GLU A 42 4.52 10.62 22.06
C GLU A 42 4.47 12.06 21.53
N ASN A 43 3.44 12.40 20.77
CA ASN A 43 3.17 13.75 20.25
C ASN A 43 2.51 14.70 21.29
N GLY A 44 2.36 14.27 22.54
CA GLY A 44 1.74 15.06 23.61
C GLY A 44 0.21 15.09 23.59
N GLN A 45 -0.44 14.48 22.60
CA GLN A 45 -1.89 14.40 22.53
C GLN A 45 -2.41 13.28 23.43
N SER A 46 -3.40 13.61 24.27
CA SER A 46 -4.10 12.60 25.08
C SER A 46 -5.28 12.07 24.28
N THR A 47 -5.33 10.76 24.05
CA THR A 47 -6.37 10.13 23.22
C THR A 47 -6.78 8.78 23.79
N TYR A 48 -8.04 8.41 23.57
CA TYR A 48 -8.57 7.11 23.97
C TYR A 48 -8.24 6.02 22.96
N ALA A 49 -8.34 4.77 23.41
CA ALA A 49 -8.03 3.60 22.60
C ALA A 49 -9.03 3.37 21.45
N TYR A 50 -10.30 3.76 21.62
CA TYR A 50 -11.40 3.53 20.66
C TYR A 50 -11.30 2.14 19.99
N PRO A 51 -11.42 1.04 20.75
CA PRO A 51 -11.12 -0.30 20.25
C PRO A 51 -11.99 -0.71 19.04
N LEU A 52 -13.28 -0.35 19.03
CA LEU A 52 -14.18 -0.69 17.93
C LEU A 52 -13.88 0.20 16.71
N GLY A 53 -13.79 1.51 16.90
CA GLY A 53 -13.43 2.47 15.85
C GLY A 53 -12.06 2.15 15.23
N SER A 54 -11.08 1.81 16.05
CA SER A 54 -9.74 1.40 15.61
C SER A 54 -9.77 0.11 14.79
N TRP A 55 -10.58 -0.88 15.17
CA TRP A 55 -10.74 -2.10 14.39
C TRP A 55 -11.43 -1.84 13.05
N VAL A 56 -12.51 -1.06 13.05
CA VAL A 56 -13.23 -0.71 11.82
C VAL A 56 -12.32 0.08 10.87
N TYR A 57 -11.53 1.02 11.38
CA TYR A 57 -10.57 1.78 10.58
C TYR A 57 -9.47 0.88 9.99
N HIS A 58 -8.94 -0.06 10.77
CA HIS A 58 -7.99 -1.07 10.30
C HIS A 58 -8.55 -1.89 9.12
N GLU A 59 -9.80 -2.37 9.23
CA GLU A 59 -10.44 -3.15 8.16
C GLU A 59 -10.70 -2.31 6.91
N LYS A 60 -11.07 -1.05 7.06
CA LYS A 60 -11.24 -0.12 5.93
C LYS A 60 -9.93 0.12 5.18
N LEU A 61 -8.84 0.39 5.89
CA LEU A 61 -7.53 0.57 5.26
C LEU A 61 -7.07 -0.69 4.51
N LYS A 62 -7.30 -1.88 5.09
CA LYS A 62 -7.03 -3.15 4.39
C LYS A 62 -7.83 -3.29 3.09
N GLN A 63 -9.11 -2.95 3.12
CA GLN A 63 -9.97 -3.01 1.95
C GLN A 63 -9.54 -2.01 0.87
N MET A 64 -9.17 -0.78 1.26
CA MET A 64 -8.65 0.21 0.32
C MET A 64 -7.38 -0.31 -0.36
N GLN A 65 -6.39 -0.76 0.42
CA GLN A 65 -5.16 -1.34 -0.13
C GLN A 65 -5.43 -2.51 -1.09
N LEU A 66 -6.37 -3.39 -0.71
CA LEU A 66 -6.81 -4.51 -1.55
C LEU A 66 -7.44 -4.06 -2.87
N ILE A 67 -8.27 -3.01 -2.88
CA ILE A 67 -8.87 -2.45 -4.10
C ILE A 67 -7.79 -1.95 -5.06
N PHE A 68 -6.79 -1.21 -4.56
CA PHE A 68 -5.67 -0.77 -5.40
C PHE A 68 -4.84 -1.95 -5.93
N GLN A 69 -4.53 -2.92 -5.07
CA GLN A 69 -3.80 -4.13 -5.46
C GLN A 69 -4.52 -4.92 -6.57
N MET A 70 -5.84 -5.08 -6.46
CA MET A 70 -6.65 -5.70 -7.52
C MET A 70 -6.70 -4.85 -8.79
N GLY A 71 -6.66 -3.53 -8.69
CA GLY A 71 -6.57 -2.64 -9.85
C GLY A 71 -5.35 -2.93 -10.74
N PHE A 72 -4.20 -3.25 -10.12
CA PHE A 72 -3.00 -3.68 -10.85
C PHE A 72 -3.17 -5.07 -11.48
N GLU A 73 -3.72 -6.03 -10.74
CA GLU A 73 -3.96 -7.40 -11.22
C GLU A 73 -4.90 -7.43 -12.43
N LEU A 74 -5.94 -6.59 -12.40
CA LEU A 74 -6.97 -6.48 -13.44
C LEU A 74 -6.58 -5.56 -14.60
N SER A 75 -5.40 -4.94 -14.59
CA SER A 75 -4.99 -3.91 -15.58
C SER A 75 -5.98 -2.75 -15.72
N ILE A 76 -6.58 -2.31 -14.61
CA ILE A 76 -7.49 -1.16 -14.64
C ILE A 76 -6.74 0.15 -14.92
N TYR A 77 -5.49 0.21 -14.46
CA TYR A 77 -4.62 1.37 -14.61
C TYR A 77 -3.84 1.31 -15.93
N ALA A 78 -3.85 2.42 -16.67
CA ALA A 78 -3.00 2.58 -17.84
C ALA A 78 -1.52 2.65 -17.43
N PRO A 79 -0.56 2.31 -18.32
CA PRO A 79 0.87 2.30 -18.02
C PRO A 79 1.40 3.61 -17.42
N GLU A 80 0.92 4.75 -17.91
CA GLU A 80 1.28 6.08 -17.42
C GLU A 80 0.66 6.42 -16.04
N GLU A 81 -0.40 5.72 -15.62
CA GLU A 81 -1.00 5.91 -14.30
C GLU A 81 -0.28 5.09 -13.22
N LEU A 82 0.49 4.07 -13.62
CA LEU A 82 1.05 3.08 -12.69
C LEU A 82 1.95 3.71 -11.63
N GLY A 83 2.81 4.67 -12.01
CA GLY A 83 3.71 5.34 -11.07
C GLY A 83 2.93 6.00 -9.92
N GLY A 84 1.91 6.79 -10.24
CA GLY A 84 1.10 7.45 -9.24
C GLY A 84 0.18 6.52 -8.45
N MET A 85 -0.34 5.45 -9.06
CA MET A 85 -1.12 4.45 -8.32
C MET A 85 -0.26 3.67 -7.31
N TYR A 86 1.00 3.38 -7.63
CA TYR A 86 1.94 2.79 -6.66
C TYR A 86 2.26 3.77 -5.52
N TRP A 87 2.45 5.06 -5.82
CA TRP A 87 2.59 6.08 -4.78
C TRP A 87 1.38 6.13 -3.83
N TYR A 88 0.17 6.06 -4.38
CA TYR A 88 -1.05 6.08 -3.57
C TYR A 88 -1.14 4.84 -2.67
N LEU A 89 -0.74 3.67 -3.19
CA LEU A 89 -0.65 2.45 -2.39
C LEU A 89 0.38 2.58 -1.26
N SER A 90 1.55 3.19 -1.50
CA SER A 90 2.50 3.45 -0.40
C SER A 90 1.91 4.41 0.63
N HIS A 91 1.24 5.49 0.20
CA HIS A 91 0.60 6.44 1.11
C HIS A 91 -0.45 5.78 2.02
N LEU A 92 -1.27 4.86 1.48
CA LEU A 92 -2.20 4.06 2.26
C LEU A 92 -1.50 3.10 3.22
N CYS A 93 -0.34 2.56 2.85
CA CYS A 93 0.46 1.71 3.73
C CYS A 93 1.05 2.50 4.89
N SER A 94 1.62 3.69 4.65
CA SER A 94 2.17 4.56 5.71
C SER A 94 1.07 4.99 6.69
N SER A 95 -0.09 5.41 6.17
CA SER A 95 -1.25 5.78 7.00
C SER A 95 -1.72 4.63 7.90
N HIS A 96 -1.69 3.41 7.35
CA HIS A 96 -2.05 2.21 8.09
C HIS A 96 -0.96 1.80 9.09
N GLN A 97 0.31 2.02 8.79
CA GLN A 97 1.39 1.77 9.73
C GLN A 97 1.26 2.66 10.97
N LEU A 98 1.02 3.96 10.80
CA LEU A 98 0.77 4.90 11.92
C LEU A 98 -0.39 4.43 12.81
N HIS A 99 -1.46 3.90 12.19
CA HIS A 99 -2.59 3.33 12.94
C HIS A 99 -2.22 2.08 13.73
N ILE A 100 -1.43 1.16 13.15
CA ILE A 100 -0.94 -0.03 13.84
C ILE A 100 -0.02 0.35 15.01
N GLU A 101 0.89 1.31 14.81
CA GLU A 101 1.78 1.82 15.85
C GLU A 101 0.99 2.42 17.02
N ARG A 102 -0.05 3.19 16.73
CA ARG A 102 -0.99 3.69 17.76
C ARG A 102 -1.61 2.52 18.54
N ILE A 103 -2.15 1.50 17.87
CA ILE A 103 -2.75 0.32 18.53
C ILE A 103 -1.70 -0.38 19.41
N GLN A 104 -0.47 -0.55 18.92
CA GLN A 104 0.62 -1.15 19.70
C GLN A 104 0.93 -0.35 20.96
N ALA A 105 0.98 0.99 20.88
CA ALA A 105 1.19 1.84 22.04
C ALA A 105 0.11 1.64 23.11
N PHE A 106 -1.17 1.56 22.72
CA PHE A 106 -2.27 1.25 23.63
C PHE A 106 -2.14 -0.14 24.26
N VAL A 107 -1.86 -1.17 23.44
CA VAL A 107 -1.66 -2.54 23.93
C VAL A 107 -0.51 -2.59 24.95
N HIS A 108 0.63 -1.96 24.66
CA HIS A 108 1.75 -1.88 25.59
C HIS A 108 1.41 -1.14 26.88
N SER A 109 0.65 -0.05 26.80
CA SER A 109 0.22 0.71 28.00
C SER A 109 -0.68 -0.12 28.92
N GLU A 110 -1.63 -0.88 28.35
CA GLU A 110 -2.53 -1.78 29.09
C GLU A 110 -1.75 -2.96 29.71
N GLY A 111 -0.78 -3.51 28.97
CA GLY A 111 0.11 -4.56 29.46
C GLY A 111 0.94 -4.12 30.67
N ARG A 112 1.42 -2.86 30.71
CA ARG A 112 2.16 -2.31 31.86
C ARG A 112 1.28 -2.06 33.08
N ARG A 113 0.01 -1.65 32.88
CA ARG A 113 -0.91 -1.29 33.97
C ARG A 113 -1.50 -2.47 34.72
N SER A 114 -1.59 -3.63 34.08
CA SER A 114 -2.38 -4.74 34.61
C SER A 114 -1.53 -5.85 35.23
N LYS A 115 -1.47 -5.88 36.58
CA LYS A 115 -0.98 -7.04 37.36
C LYS A 115 -1.80 -8.33 37.11
N ARG A 116 -3.00 -8.22 36.51
CA ARG A 116 -3.89 -9.34 36.16
C ARG A 116 -3.48 -10.08 34.88
N PHE A 117 -2.53 -9.58 34.07
CA PHE A 117 -2.11 -10.23 32.83
C PHE A 117 -1.23 -11.48 33.02
N ARG A 118 -0.82 -11.83 34.24
CA ARG A 118 -0.03 -13.06 34.49
C ARG A 118 -0.75 -14.35 34.04
N GLY A 119 -2.09 -14.35 33.93
CA GLY A 119 -2.85 -15.47 33.37
C GLY A 119 -3.10 -15.40 31.85
N ASN A 120 -2.78 -14.27 31.20
CA ASN A 120 -3.12 -13.99 29.80
C ASN A 120 -1.91 -13.50 28.97
N GLU A 121 -0.69 -13.73 29.46
CA GLU A 121 0.56 -13.37 28.79
C GLU A 121 0.64 -13.94 27.36
N ALA A 122 0.16 -15.17 27.16
CA ALA A 122 0.12 -15.79 25.84
C ALA A 122 -0.81 -15.07 24.85
N THR A 123 -1.95 -14.51 25.30
CA THR A 123 -2.87 -13.77 24.40
C THR A 123 -2.33 -12.38 24.08
N PHE A 124 -1.64 -11.75 25.04
CA PHE A 124 -0.91 -10.51 24.85
C PHE A 124 0.21 -10.65 23.80
N GLU A 125 1.11 -11.62 24.00
CA GLU A 125 2.21 -11.91 23.09
C GLU A 125 1.73 -12.30 21.69
N ARG A 126 0.64 -13.07 21.60
CA ARG A 126 0.00 -13.39 20.32
C ARG A 126 -0.53 -12.14 19.60
N THR A 127 -1.09 -11.19 20.35
CA THR A 127 -1.60 -9.93 19.81
C THR A 127 -0.46 -9.08 19.26
N LEU A 128 0.60 -8.87 20.04
CA LEU A 128 1.79 -8.13 19.60
C LEU A 128 2.47 -8.79 18.40
N THR A 129 2.60 -10.11 18.40
CA THR A 129 3.13 -10.86 17.25
C THR A 129 2.28 -10.65 16.00
N THR A 130 0.95 -10.63 16.15
CA THR A 130 0.02 -10.39 15.04
C THR A 130 0.15 -8.98 14.50
N LEU A 131 0.20 -7.97 15.37
CA LEU A 131 0.41 -6.56 14.98
C LEU A 131 1.78 -6.35 14.32
N GLY A 132 2.83 -6.96 14.87
CA GLY A 132 4.19 -6.92 14.30
C GLY A 132 4.23 -7.54 12.89
N ARG A 133 3.50 -8.65 12.67
CA ARG A 133 3.36 -9.24 11.33
C ARG A 133 2.63 -8.29 10.36
N HIS A 134 1.60 -7.59 10.81
CA HIS A 134 0.87 -6.62 9.99
C HIS A 134 1.74 -5.41 9.63
N SER A 135 2.39 -4.79 10.62
CA SER A 135 3.35 -3.69 10.41
C SER A 135 4.40 -4.06 9.38
N LEU A 136 4.97 -5.26 9.51
CA LEU A 136 6.01 -5.72 8.61
C LEU A 136 5.52 -5.97 7.17
N TRP A 137 4.28 -6.43 6.99
CA TRP A 137 3.67 -6.56 5.66
C TRP A 137 3.36 -5.20 5.03
N LEU A 138 2.98 -4.20 5.83
CA LEU A 138 2.76 -2.84 5.36
C LEU A 138 4.06 -2.21 4.87
N ILE A 139 5.13 -2.25 5.69
CA ILE A 139 6.46 -1.75 5.31
C ILE A 139 6.96 -2.44 4.03
N ALA A 140 6.76 -3.75 3.91
CA ALA A 140 7.12 -4.51 2.72
C ALA A 140 6.39 -4.02 1.45
N THR A 141 5.08 -3.76 1.58
CA THR A 141 4.25 -3.31 0.46
C THR A 141 4.57 -1.86 0.09
N GLU A 142 4.75 -1.00 1.08
CA GLU A 142 5.14 0.41 0.91
C GLU A 142 6.46 0.53 0.16
N THR A 143 7.51 -0.11 0.66
CA THR A 143 8.86 -0.07 0.06
C THR A 143 8.86 -0.60 -1.38
N LEU A 144 8.14 -1.69 -1.66
CA LEU A 144 8.02 -2.18 -3.03
C LEU A 144 7.25 -1.21 -3.92
N SER A 145 6.20 -0.58 -3.40
CA SER A 145 5.38 0.37 -4.16
C SER A 145 6.19 1.62 -4.51
N LEU A 146 6.97 2.17 -3.56
CA LEU A 146 7.89 3.29 -3.83
C LEU A 146 8.94 2.92 -4.89
N GLY A 147 9.54 1.74 -4.79
CA GLY A 147 10.48 1.24 -5.80
C GLY A 147 9.86 1.16 -7.21
N LEU A 148 8.61 0.70 -7.30
CA LEU A 148 7.88 0.65 -8.56
C LEU A 148 7.48 2.04 -9.05
N GLN A 149 7.06 2.96 -8.16
CA GLN A 149 6.80 4.35 -8.52
C GLN A 149 8.02 4.97 -9.22
N VAL A 150 9.20 4.90 -8.58
CA VAL A 150 10.46 5.43 -9.10
C VAL A 150 10.73 4.87 -10.51
N LEU A 151 10.59 3.56 -10.68
CA LEU A 151 10.78 2.90 -11.97
C LEU A 151 9.81 3.43 -13.04
N TYR A 152 8.52 3.48 -12.75
CA TYR A 152 7.52 3.94 -13.72
C TYR A 152 7.63 5.43 -14.05
N VAL A 153 7.93 6.27 -13.06
CA VAL A 153 8.19 7.71 -13.27
C VAL A 153 9.41 7.90 -14.18
N PHE A 154 10.50 7.16 -13.95
CA PHE A 154 11.66 7.21 -14.82
C PHE A 154 11.32 6.81 -16.27
N LEU A 155 10.61 5.68 -16.44
CA LEU A 155 10.22 5.21 -17.77
C LEU A 155 9.28 6.18 -18.51
N GLU A 156 8.39 6.84 -17.77
CA GLU A 156 7.50 7.88 -18.29
C GLU A 156 8.27 9.13 -18.73
N ARG A 157 9.22 9.62 -17.92
CA ARG A 157 10.07 10.79 -18.26
C ARG A 157 10.86 10.59 -19.55
N HIS A 158 11.31 9.36 -19.78
CA HIS A 158 12.01 8.97 -21.01
C HIS A 158 11.09 8.58 -22.17
N ARG A 159 9.76 8.69 -21.99
CA ARG A 159 8.72 8.38 -22.99
C ARG A 159 8.83 6.96 -23.56
N VAL A 160 9.23 6.00 -22.73
CA VAL A 160 9.36 4.59 -23.11
C VAL A 160 8.05 3.82 -22.90
N LEU A 161 7.18 4.32 -22.02
CA LEU A 161 5.88 3.72 -21.77
C LEU A 161 4.89 4.02 -22.90
N PRO A 162 3.99 3.08 -23.23
CA PRO A 162 2.84 3.36 -24.07
C PRO A 162 2.02 4.48 -23.43
N HIS A 163 1.64 5.48 -24.22
CA HIS A 163 0.90 6.63 -23.72
C HIS A 163 -0.45 6.72 -24.42
N ALA A 164 -1.54 6.53 -23.68
CA ALA A 164 -2.88 6.63 -24.23
C ALA A 164 -3.33 8.10 -24.38
N ALA A 165 -2.73 9.01 -23.62
CA ALA A 165 -3.06 10.43 -23.64
C ALA A 165 -2.30 11.15 -24.77
N SER A 166 -2.92 11.33 -25.94
CA SER A 166 -2.45 12.31 -26.92
C SER A 166 -3.00 13.71 -26.61
N GLN A 167 -2.43 14.77 -27.19
CA GLN A 167 -3.02 16.13 -27.11
C GLN A 167 -4.48 16.19 -27.60
N ASN A 168 -4.92 15.21 -28.39
CA ASN A 168 -6.27 15.10 -28.92
C ASN A 168 -7.13 14.06 -28.16
N ALA A 169 -6.63 13.48 -27.07
CA ALA A 169 -7.40 12.52 -26.28
C ALA A 169 -8.41 13.24 -25.39
N TYR A 170 -9.64 12.74 -25.33
CA TYR A 170 -10.70 13.24 -24.44
C TYR A 170 -10.44 13.05 -22.93
N SER A 171 -9.28 12.49 -22.57
CA SER A 171 -8.92 12.10 -21.21
C SER A 171 -7.63 12.80 -20.77
N CYS A 172 -7.67 13.52 -19.65
CA CYS A 172 -6.49 14.12 -19.00
C CYS A 172 -6.11 13.36 -17.72
N ALA A 173 -4.89 13.59 -17.20
CA ALA A 173 -4.41 12.95 -15.97
C ALA A 173 -5.33 13.23 -14.76
N ARG A 174 -5.84 14.46 -14.64
CA ARG A 174 -6.78 14.86 -13.59
C ARG A 174 -8.09 14.10 -13.62
N LEU A 175 -8.75 14.04 -14.78
CA LEU A 175 -10.03 13.33 -14.91
C LEU A 175 -9.86 11.84 -14.62
N ARG A 176 -8.75 11.24 -15.08
CA ARG A 176 -8.44 9.84 -14.76
C ARG A 176 -8.27 9.62 -13.26
N TYR A 177 -7.51 10.48 -12.59
CA TYR A 177 -7.35 10.43 -11.14
C TYR A 177 -8.70 10.53 -10.42
N GLU A 178 -9.53 11.51 -10.76
CA GLU A 178 -10.85 11.71 -10.17
C GLU A 178 -11.74 10.46 -10.36
N LEU A 179 -11.74 9.86 -11.56
CA LEU A 179 -12.43 8.60 -11.83
C LEU A 179 -11.88 7.43 -11.01
N ARG A 180 -10.56 7.36 -10.79
CA ARG A 180 -9.94 6.31 -9.95
C ARG A 180 -10.27 6.48 -8.47
N MET A 181 -10.40 7.71 -7.98
CA MET A 181 -10.72 8.02 -6.58
C MET A 181 -12.23 8.04 -6.29
N THR A 182 -13.08 8.12 -7.32
CA THR A 182 -14.54 8.12 -7.19
C THR A 182 -15.10 7.00 -6.32
N PRO A 183 -14.64 5.73 -6.41
CA PRO A 183 -15.12 4.65 -5.55
C PRO A 183 -14.88 4.89 -4.04
N LEU A 184 -13.94 5.77 -3.71
CA LEU A 184 -13.51 6.09 -2.35
C LEU A 184 -14.22 7.34 -1.78
N LEU A 185 -14.80 8.21 -2.61
CA LEU A 185 -15.49 9.44 -2.18
C LEU A 185 -16.58 9.21 -1.11
N PRO A 186 -17.44 8.17 -1.20
CA PRO A 186 -18.45 7.92 -0.17
C PRO A 186 -17.88 7.42 1.16
N ILE A 187 -16.58 7.12 1.22
CA ILE A 187 -15.90 6.61 2.40
C ILE A 187 -15.16 7.77 3.04
N SER A 188 -15.77 8.36 4.05
CA SER A 188 -15.22 9.47 4.85
C SER A 188 -14.08 8.99 5.75
N LEU A 189 -12.96 8.54 5.18
CA LEU A 189 -11.79 8.09 5.92
C LEU A 189 -10.52 8.64 5.31
N SER A 190 -9.84 9.46 6.10
CA SER A 190 -8.70 10.26 5.69
C SER A 190 -9.07 11.17 4.53
N GLU A 191 -8.68 12.44 4.63
CA GLU A 191 -8.92 13.38 3.55
C GLU A 191 -8.30 12.81 2.26
N LEU A 192 -9.13 12.58 1.25
CA LEU A 192 -8.65 12.12 -0.04
C LEU A 192 -7.59 13.12 -0.51
N VAL A 193 -6.44 12.60 -0.93
CA VAL A 193 -5.36 13.45 -1.40
C VAL A 193 -5.90 14.29 -2.56
N SER A 194 -5.71 15.60 -2.50
CA SER A 194 -6.09 16.46 -3.62
C SER A 194 -5.30 16.07 -4.87
N TYR A 195 -5.85 16.33 -6.06
CA TYR A 195 -5.14 16.01 -7.30
C TYR A 195 -3.77 16.71 -7.38
N ASP A 196 -3.67 17.94 -6.90
CA ASP A 196 -2.43 18.72 -6.96
C ASP A 196 -1.34 18.09 -6.07
N GLN A 197 -1.69 17.73 -4.82
CA GLN A 197 -0.79 16.99 -3.93
C GLN A 197 -0.42 15.61 -4.48
N TYR A 198 -1.38 14.92 -5.09
CA TYR A 198 -1.14 13.64 -5.74
C TYR A 198 -0.16 13.81 -6.89
N GLU A 199 -0.36 14.78 -7.78
CA GLU A 199 0.46 14.97 -8.96
C GLU A 199 1.90 15.29 -8.57
N ASP A 200 2.11 16.19 -7.60
CA ASP A 200 3.45 16.59 -7.16
C ASP A 200 4.23 15.42 -6.55
N ASN A 201 3.58 14.63 -5.70
CA ASN A 201 4.21 13.50 -5.04
C ASN A 201 4.36 12.26 -5.96
N ALA A 202 3.39 12.01 -6.83
CA ALA A 202 3.39 10.88 -7.76
C ALA A 202 4.47 11.03 -8.84
N THR A 203 4.61 12.24 -9.40
CA THR A 203 5.53 12.52 -10.52
C THR A 203 6.96 12.83 -10.07
N LEU A 204 7.17 13.02 -8.75
CA LEU A 204 8.44 13.40 -8.15
C LEU A 204 9.04 14.65 -8.82
N LYS A 205 8.17 15.63 -9.13
CA LYS A 205 8.52 16.88 -9.82
C LYS A 205 9.72 17.54 -9.14
N GLY A 206 10.68 17.97 -9.96
CA GLY A 206 11.89 18.66 -9.48
C GLY A 206 13.05 17.75 -9.05
N GLN A 207 12.89 16.43 -8.99
CA GLN A 207 14.01 15.51 -8.74
C GLN A 207 14.70 15.11 -10.05
N ASN A 208 16.04 15.09 -10.06
CA ASN A 208 16.83 14.61 -11.20
C ASN A 208 16.80 13.08 -11.28
N ASP A 209 16.83 12.52 -12.50
CA ASP A 209 16.77 11.08 -12.72
C ASP A 209 17.95 10.30 -12.10
N SER A 210 19.13 10.93 -12.02
CA SER A 210 20.32 10.37 -11.36
C SER A 210 20.12 10.21 -9.85
N ASP A 211 19.49 11.19 -9.21
CA ASP A 211 19.25 11.19 -7.76
C ASP A 211 18.08 10.27 -7.41
N LEU A 212 17.05 10.27 -8.23
CA LEU A 212 15.88 9.39 -8.15
C LEU A 212 16.28 7.91 -8.24
N LEU A 213 17.12 7.54 -9.20
CA LEU A 213 17.61 6.16 -9.32
C LEU A 213 18.57 5.77 -8.19
N LYS A 214 19.39 6.70 -7.66
CA LYS A 214 20.30 6.41 -6.53
C LYS A 214 19.57 6.23 -5.21
N ALA A 215 18.55 7.05 -4.95
CA ALA A 215 17.73 6.95 -3.74
C ALA A 215 17.18 5.53 -3.56
N GLU A 216 16.77 4.91 -4.67
CA GLU A 216 16.13 3.60 -4.65
C GLU A 216 17.08 2.42 -4.95
N GLN A 217 18.29 2.73 -5.41
CA GLN A 217 19.41 1.78 -5.39
C GLN A 217 19.96 1.54 -4.00
N LEU A 218 19.73 2.45 -3.04
CA LEU A 218 19.86 2.06 -1.64
C LEU A 218 18.83 0.95 -1.41
N PRO A 219 19.29 -0.27 -1.09
CA PRO A 219 18.48 -1.46 -1.27
C PRO A 219 17.27 -1.42 -0.34
N MET A 220 16.09 -1.03 -0.82
CA MET A 220 14.82 -1.20 -0.08
C MET A 220 14.94 -0.69 1.36
N HIS A 221 15.26 0.59 1.55
CA HIS A 221 15.45 1.31 2.82
C HIS A 221 15.60 0.44 4.09
N ALA A 222 16.86 0.31 4.52
CA ALA A 222 17.38 -0.37 5.72
C ALA A 222 17.75 -1.86 5.56
N LYS A 223 18.92 -2.21 6.09
CA LYS A 223 19.37 -3.59 6.37
C LYS A 223 18.39 -4.35 7.28
N HIS A 224 17.49 -3.65 7.96
CA HIS A 224 16.31 -4.21 8.61
C HIS A 224 15.24 -4.65 7.61
N GLY A 225 14.96 -3.89 6.56
CA GLY A 225 14.02 -4.19 5.48
C GLY A 225 14.26 -5.57 4.85
N LYS A 226 15.45 -5.90 4.30
CA LYS A 226 15.66 -7.23 3.67
C LYS A 226 15.54 -8.42 4.62
N ARG A 227 16.02 -8.30 5.86
CA ARG A 227 16.01 -9.39 6.85
C ARG A 227 14.64 -9.53 7.50
N SER A 228 13.98 -8.42 7.79
CA SER A 228 12.62 -8.37 8.29
C SER A 228 11.62 -8.74 7.19
N LEU A 229 11.74 -8.24 5.96
CA LEU A 229 10.95 -8.68 4.78
C LEU A 229 11.10 -10.17 4.55
N ARG A 230 12.33 -10.71 4.54
CA ARG A 230 12.53 -12.17 4.51
C ARG A 230 11.85 -12.85 5.70
N ARG A 231 11.97 -12.35 6.93
CA ARG A 231 11.36 -12.94 8.13
C ARG A 231 9.82 -12.86 8.16
N ALA A 232 9.23 -11.80 7.59
CA ALA A 232 7.80 -11.63 7.34
C ALA A 232 7.30 -12.64 6.32
N LEU A 233 8.04 -12.73 5.21
CA LEU A 233 7.73 -13.64 4.13
C LEU A 233 8.00 -15.10 4.53
N LEU A 234 8.86 -15.37 5.53
CA LEU A 234 9.21 -16.74 5.96
C LEU A 234 8.37 -17.28 7.13
N SER A 235 7.69 -16.46 7.93
CA SER A 235 6.78 -16.93 8.99
C SER A 235 5.50 -17.58 8.39
N ARG A 236 5.21 -18.86 8.70
CA ARG A 236 4.25 -19.76 7.98
C ARG A 236 2.79 -19.70 8.48
N PRO A 237 1.76 -20.19 7.71
CA PRO A 237 1.81 -20.73 6.34
C PRO A 237 0.83 -20.06 5.34
N HIS A 238 1.34 -19.55 4.20
CA HIS A 238 0.62 -19.44 2.91
C HIS A 238 1.70 -19.40 1.81
N SER A 239 1.96 -20.53 1.12
CA SER A 239 3.21 -20.73 0.34
C SER A 239 3.27 -20.02 -1.01
N ILE A 240 2.12 -19.75 -1.65
CA ILE A 240 2.06 -19.24 -3.03
C ILE A 240 2.23 -17.71 -3.08
N ARG A 241 1.67 -16.98 -2.11
CA ARG A 241 1.75 -15.52 -2.03
C ARG A 241 3.20 -15.01 -1.84
N LYS A 242 3.96 -15.76 -1.04
CA LYS A 242 5.35 -15.45 -0.71
C LYS A 242 6.26 -15.48 -1.94
N THR A 243 6.01 -16.40 -2.86
CA THR A 243 6.84 -16.54 -4.05
C THR A 243 6.60 -15.40 -5.02
N ASN A 244 5.35 -14.97 -5.21
CA ASN A 244 5.03 -13.91 -6.16
C ASN A 244 5.48 -12.54 -5.69
N SER A 245 5.21 -12.16 -4.43
CA SER A 245 5.67 -10.88 -3.89
C SER A 245 7.20 -10.82 -3.82
N LEU A 246 7.88 -11.92 -3.46
CA LEU A 246 9.34 -11.98 -3.47
C LEU A 246 9.91 -11.86 -4.90
N ARG A 247 9.29 -12.53 -5.87
CA ARG A 247 9.65 -12.39 -7.30
C ARG A 247 9.43 -10.96 -7.80
N ALA A 248 8.35 -10.30 -7.40
CA ALA A 248 8.09 -8.91 -7.73
C ALA A 248 9.18 -7.98 -7.14
N CYS A 249 9.55 -8.16 -5.86
CA CYS A 249 10.65 -7.40 -5.25
C CYS A 249 11.99 -7.61 -5.97
N ILE A 250 12.32 -8.86 -6.28
CA ILE A 250 13.56 -9.20 -6.99
C ILE A 250 13.53 -8.61 -8.41
N GLY A 251 12.41 -8.76 -9.11
CA GLY A 251 12.19 -8.22 -10.45
C GLY A 251 12.33 -6.70 -10.48
N ALA A 252 11.66 -5.98 -9.58
CA ALA A 252 11.77 -4.53 -9.44
C ALA A 252 13.22 -4.10 -9.15
N SER A 253 13.90 -4.78 -8.23
CA SER A 253 15.30 -4.49 -7.90
C SER A 253 16.23 -4.67 -9.11
N ILE A 254 16.05 -5.75 -9.88
CA ILE A 254 16.82 -6.01 -11.09
C ILE A 254 16.50 -4.94 -12.14
N ALA A 255 15.22 -4.63 -12.36
CA ALA A 255 14.78 -3.63 -13.33
C ALA A 255 15.41 -2.26 -13.04
N ILE A 256 15.33 -1.77 -11.80
CA ILE A 256 15.96 -0.51 -11.39
C ILE A 256 17.47 -0.55 -11.65
N GLN A 257 18.16 -1.62 -11.24
CA GLN A 257 19.61 -1.75 -11.48
C GLN A 257 19.97 -1.77 -12.97
N THR A 258 19.19 -2.45 -13.80
CA THR A 258 19.42 -2.51 -15.26
C THR A 258 19.23 -1.13 -15.89
N VAL A 259 18.14 -0.45 -15.54
CA VAL A 259 17.83 0.89 -16.02
C VAL A 259 18.92 1.88 -15.62
N THR A 260 19.40 1.84 -14.37
CA THR A 260 20.48 2.74 -13.94
C THR A 260 21.80 2.45 -14.65
N LYS A 261 22.14 1.16 -14.88
CA LYS A 261 23.35 0.83 -15.66
C LYS A 261 23.28 1.38 -17.07
N ILE A 262 22.12 1.24 -17.73
CA ILE A 262 21.90 1.77 -19.08
C ILE A 262 21.98 3.30 -19.07
N PHE A 263 21.28 3.95 -18.12
CA PHE A 263 21.29 5.40 -17.96
C PHE A 263 22.71 5.96 -17.75
N ASN A 264 23.50 5.34 -16.87
CA ASN A 264 24.88 5.73 -16.64
C ASN A 264 25.72 5.54 -17.90
N LYS A 265 25.62 4.40 -18.59
CA LYS A 265 26.34 4.15 -19.85
C LYS A 265 25.99 5.21 -20.92
N THR A 266 24.72 5.56 -21.06
CA THR A 266 24.28 6.59 -22.01
C THR A 266 24.77 7.98 -21.64
N ASN A 267 24.87 8.31 -20.35
CA ASN A 267 25.44 9.60 -19.91
C ASN A 267 26.97 9.64 -20.10
N LEU A 268 27.69 8.54 -19.86
CA LEU A 268 29.13 8.45 -20.15
C LEU A 268 29.43 8.59 -21.65
N SER A 269 28.59 8.05 -22.53
CA SER A 269 28.77 8.23 -23.99
C SER A 269 28.43 9.65 -24.48
N LYS A 270 27.66 10.44 -23.70
CA LYS A 270 27.33 11.83 -24.05
C LYS A 270 28.46 12.80 -23.71
N SER A 271 29.30 12.51 -22.71
CA SER A 271 30.45 13.38 -22.38
C SER A 271 31.56 13.38 -23.44
N THR A 272 31.42 12.59 -24.52
CA THR A 272 32.39 12.46 -25.61
C THR A 272 31.84 12.85 -26.99
N ALA A 273 30.56 13.24 -27.10
CA ALA A 273 29.94 13.62 -28.38
C ALA A 273 29.12 14.91 -28.24
N GLU A 274 29.44 15.92 -29.06
CA GLU A 274 28.75 17.21 -29.13
C GLU A 274 27.23 17.05 -29.34
N GLU A 275 26.46 17.81 -28.57
CA GLU A 275 25.00 17.76 -28.47
C GLU A 275 24.27 18.18 -29.76
N LYS A 276 23.27 17.38 -30.17
CA LYS A 276 22.06 17.89 -30.82
C LYS A 276 20.86 17.69 -29.89
N PRO A 277 20.05 18.73 -29.62
CA PRO A 277 18.91 18.63 -28.72
C PRO A 277 17.73 18.03 -29.50
N GLY A 278 17.15 16.93 -29.00
CA GLY A 278 15.87 16.48 -29.56
C GLY A 278 15.38 15.10 -29.18
N THR A 279 16.25 14.10 -29.04
CA THR A 279 15.77 12.70 -28.90
C THR A 279 16.75 11.85 -28.12
N ALA A 280 16.78 12.02 -26.80
CA ALA A 280 17.39 11.03 -25.91
C ALA A 280 16.44 9.83 -25.75
N LEU A 281 16.23 9.07 -26.83
CA LEU A 281 15.54 7.78 -26.74
C LEU A 281 16.51 6.77 -26.13
N LEU A 282 16.25 6.36 -24.88
CA LEU A 282 16.88 5.17 -24.33
C LEU A 282 16.56 4.00 -25.28
N SER A 283 17.57 3.21 -25.69
CA SER A 283 17.38 1.98 -26.49
C SER A 283 16.76 0.86 -25.64
N ILE A 284 15.68 1.14 -24.92
CA ILE A 284 14.96 0.21 -24.06
C ILE A 284 13.57 0.05 -24.64
N LYS A 285 13.17 -1.20 -24.90
CA LYS A 285 11.78 -1.55 -25.20
C LYS A 285 11.15 -2.10 -23.92
N VAL A 286 10.07 -1.49 -23.46
CA VAL A 286 9.30 -1.99 -22.31
C VAL A 286 8.07 -2.71 -22.83
N GLU A 287 7.95 -3.99 -22.49
CA GLU A 287 6.76 -4.79 -22.75
C GLU A 287 6.07 -5.09 -21.43
N ILE A 288 4.78 -4.76 -21.32
CA ILE A 288 3.96 -5.07 -20.15
C ILE A 288 3.19 -6.36 -20.46
N PRO A 289 3.46 -7.47 -19.74
CA PRO A 289 2.80 -8.74 -20.02
C PRO A 289 1.28 -8.70 -19.80
N GLU A 290 0.54 -9.48 -20.58
CA GLU A 290 -0.92 -9.59 -20.45
C GLU A 290 -1.34 -10.16 -19.08
N VAL A 291 -2.59 -9.86 -18.69
CA VAL A 291 -3.20 -10.36 -17.45
C VAL A 291 -3.22 -11.88 -17.45
N GLY A 292 -2.72 -12.50 -16.38
CA GLY A 292 -2.69 -13.96 -16.23
C GLY A 292 -1.47 -14.66 -16.85
N SER A 293 -0.57 -13.92 -17.49
CA SER A 293 0.70 -14.48 -17.98
C SER A 293 1.67 -14.82 -16.83
N ALA A 294 2.46 -15.88 -17.00
CA ALA A 294 3.45 -16.32 -16.00
C ALA A 294 4.57 -15.28 -15.74
N GLY A 295 4.73 -14.28 -16.62
CA GLY A 295 5.69 -13.20 -16.47
C GLY A 295 5.22 -12.05 -15.59
N ARG A 296 3.92 -11.95 -15.28
CA ARG A 296 3.35 -10.81 -14.57
C ARG A 296 3.30 -11.05 -13.07
N HIS A 297 4.06 -10.26 -12.32
CA HIS A 297 4.13 -10.36 -10.86
C HIS A 297 3.81 -8.99 -10.24
N HIS A 298 2.69 -8.91 -9.54
CA HIS A 298 2.34 -7.75 -8.71
C HIS A 298 2.42 -8.12 -7.22
N VAL A 299 2.25 -7.11 -6.35
CA VAL A 299 2.05 -7.37 -4.93
C VAL A 299 0.69 -8.04 -4.77
N ASP A 300 0.69 -9.37 -4.61
CA ASP A 300 -0.54 -10.15 -4.48
C ASP A 300 -1.39 -9.66 -3.31
N ALA A 301 -2.62 -9.31 -3.63
CA ALA A 301 -3.69 -9.06 -2.69
C ALA A 301 -4.07 -10.35 -1.92
N PRO A 302 -4.44 -10.26 -0.63
CA PRO A 302 -5.07 -11.39 0.06
C PRO A 302 -6.38 -11.78 -0.64
N ARG A 303 -6.46 -12.98 -1.22
CA ARG A 303 -7.73 -13.54 -1.71
C ARG A 303 -8.70 -13.71 -0.55
N CYS A 304 -9.98 -13.48 -0.82
CA CYS A 304 -11.07 -13.57 0.16
C CYS A 304 -11.19 -14.93 0.85
N GLU A 305 -10.78 -16.02 0.20
CA GLU A 305 -10.82 -17.37 0.77
C GLU A 305 -10.03 -17.47 2.09
N ASP A 306 -8.95 -16.69 2.23
CA ASP A 306 -8.11 -16.70 3.43
C ASP A 306 -8.57 -15.73 4.53
N MET A 307 -9.63 -14.93 4.32
CA MET A 307 -10.31 -14.19 5.39
C MET A 307 -11.37 -15.04 6.12
N CYS A 308 -11.77 -16.18 5.54
CA CYS A 308 -12.83 -17.03 6.08
C CYS A 308 -12.36 -18.14 7.02
N ASP A 309 -11.05 -18.39 7.13
CA ASP A 309 -10.54 -19.64 7.73
C ASP A 309 -10.14 -19.57 9.21
N ARG A 310 -10.59 -18.55 9.97
CA ARG A 310 -10.60 -18.64 11.44
C ARG A 310 -11.88 -18.04 12.01
N HIS A 311 -12.77 -18.93 12.42
CA HIS A 311 -14.07 -18.75 13.10
C HIS A 311 -15.30 -18.69 12.18
N CYS A 312 -15.54 -19.78 11.45
CA CYS A 312 -16.91 -20.24 11.26
C CYS A 312 -17.48 -20.73 12.60
N HIS A 313 -18.38 -19.96 13.21
CA HIS A 313 -19.60 -20.42 13.88
C HIS A 313 -20.54 -19.21 14.08
N PRO A 314 -21.86 -19.43 14.22
CA PRO A 314 -22.84 -18.84 13.31
C PRO A 314 -23.72 -17.82 14.06
N PHE A 315 -23.84 -16.61 13.53
CA PHE A 315 -25.03 -15.82 13.82
C PHE A 315 -25.97 -15.94 12.64
N ALA A 316 -26.85 -16.93 12.76
CA ALA A 316 -28.08 -17.02 11.99
C ALA A 316 -28.99 -15.87 12.39
N LEU A 317 -29.38 -15.05 11.42
CA LEU A 317 -30.66 -14.35 11.42
C LEU A 317 -31.29 -14.57 10.05
N ARG A 318 -32.14 -15.60 9.97
CA ARG A 318 -33.19 -15.67 8.96
C ARG A 318 -34.24 -14.65 9.38
N CYS A 319 -34.51 -13.66 8.54
CA CYS A 319 -35.81 -13.02 8.53
C CYS A 319 -36.72 -13.84 7.61
N THR A 320 -37.67 -14.55 8.21
CA THR A 320 -39.01 -14.67 7.64
C THR A 320 -39.72 -13.35 7.82
#